data_AF-A0A848YIQ7-F1
#
_entry.id   AF-A0A848YIQ7-F1
#
_cell.length_a   1.000
_cell.length_b   1.000
_cell.length_c   1.000
_cell.angle_alpha   90.00
_cell.angle_beta   90.00
_cell.angle_gamma   90.00
#
_symmetry.space_group_name_H-M   'P 1'
#
loop_
_entity.id
_entity.type
_entity.pdbx_description
1 polymer ?
#
loop_
_entity_poly.entity_id
_entity_poly.type
_entity_poly.pdbx_seq_one_letter_code
_entity_poly.pdbx_strand_id
1 'polypeptide(L)'
;MADTLTGYLLTRSWRDTPQGVELTFWGAAADGPVRLVIEGQEAVCFIDRSQPLTLPPRTRREPRELKLLGGEAVDALYFQHQRDLQGLRQSGAVLAESDVKPADRYLMERFVRAGFEATGPVVERDG
;
A
#
# COMPACT_ATOMS: atom_id res chain seq x y z
N MET A 1 -6.87 16.50 18.63
CA MET A 1 -7.72 17.13 17.61
C MET A 1 -7.11 16.78 16.27
N ALA A 2 -7.92 16.41 15.28
CA ALA A 2 -7.42 16.09 13.95
C ALA A 2 -7.58 17.34 13.08
N ASP A 3 -6.49 17.78 12.48
CA ASP A 3 -6.49 18.93 11.59
C ASP A 3 -6.55 18.45 10.15
N THR A 4 -7.08 19.29 9.26
CA THR A 4 -7.17 19.01 7.83
C THR A 4 -6.35 20.04 7.08
N LEU A 5 -5.55 19.57 6.13
CA LEU A 5 -4.75 20.42 5.26
C LEU A 5 -4.83 19.94 3.82
N THR A 6 -4.61 20.87 2.90
CA THR A 6 -4.49 20.58 1.47
C THR A 6 -3.07 20.85 1.00
N GLY A 7 -2.65 20.10 -0.02
CA GLY A 7 -1.31 20.25 -0.56
C GLY A 7 -1.11 19.54 -1.88
N TYR A 8 0.14 19.58 -2.33
CA TYR A 8 0.59 18.96 -3.56
C TYR A 8 1.73 17.96 -3.28
N LEU A 9 1.57 16.72 -3.70
CA LEU A 9 2.51 15.63 -3.47
C LEU A 9 3.82 15.86 -4.24
N LEU A 10 4.95 15.74 -3.53
CA LEU A 10 6.30 15.90 -4.08
C LEU A 10 7.02 14.55 -4.17
N THR A 11 7.09 13.83 -3.05
CA THR A 11 7.76 12.53 -3.00
C THR A 11 6.95 11.52 -2.21
N ARG A 12 7.18 10.25 -2.51
CA ARG A 12 6.54 9.11 -1.88
C ARG A 12 7.58 8.03 -1.63
N SER A 13 7.54 7.46 -0.44
CA SER A 13 8.38 6.34 -0.05
C SER A 13 7.61 5.41 0.88
N TRP A 14 8.17 4.24 1.12
CA TRP A 14 7.61 3.28 2.05
C TRP A 14 8.75 2.46 2.66
N ARG A 15 8.48 1.83 3.80
CA ARG A 15 9.38 0.86 4.43
C ARG A 15 8.57 -0.17 5.21
N ASP A 16 9.15 -1.35 5.38
CA ASP A 16 8.64 -2.33 6.34
C ASP A 16 8.99 -1.92 7.77
N THR A 17 8.03 -2.05 8.68
CA THR A 17 8.19 -1.86 10.14
C THR A 17 7.61 -3.08 10.87
N PRO A 18 7.88 -3.25 12.19
CA PRO A 18 7.24 -4.31 12.97
C PRO A 18 5.70 -4.23 13.00
N GLN A 19 5.13 -3.05 12.78
CA GLN A 19 3.69 -2.81 12.76
C GLN A 19 3.05 -3.08 11.39
N GLY A 20 3.86 -3.18 10.33
CA GLY A 20 3.41 -3.37 8.96
C GLY A 20 4.15 -2.46 7.99
N VAL A 21 3.56 -2.18 6.83
CA VAL A 21 4.12 -1.22 5.88
C VAL A 21 3.81 0.21 6.34
N GLU A 22 4.85 1.03 6.48
CA GLU A 22 4.73 2.47 6.70
C GLU A 22 4.88 3.19 5.35
N LEU A 23 3.92 4.06 5.04
CA LEU A 23 3.95 4.93 3.87
C LEU A 23 4.33 6.35 4.32
N THR A 24 5.27 6.95 3.62
CA THR A 24 5.64 8.35 3.82
C THR A 24 5.39 9.15 2.56
N PHE A 25 4.67 10.26 2.69
CA PHE A 25 4.43 11.21 1.62
C PHE A 25 4.93 12.59 2.03
N TRP A 26 5.73 13.22 1.18
CA TRP A 26 6.07 14.63 1.34
C TRP A 26 5.27 15.47 0.37
N GLY A 27 4.69 16.55 0.87
CA GLY A 27 3.92 17.50 0.08
C GLY A 27 4.30 18.95 0.36
N ALA A 28 3.94 19.83 -0.56
CA ALA A 28 3.91 21.27 -0.35
C ALA A 28 2.49 21.71 0.03
N ALA A 29 2.34 22.34 1.20
CA ALA A 29 1.10 22.97 1.65
C ALA A 29 1.29 24.49 1.75
N ALA A 30 0.21 25.23 2.04
CA ALA A 30 0.25 26.69 2.17
C ALA A 30 1.26 27.16 3.24
N ASP A 31 1.32 26.46 4.37
CA ASP A 31 2.17 26.80 5.52
C ASP A 31 3.55 26.12 5.49
N GLY A 32 3.93 25.54 4.35
CA GLY A 32 5.25 24.94 4.14
C GLY A 32 5.21 23.43 3.83
N PRO A 33 6.37 22.75 3.91
CA PRO A 33 6.46 21.33 3.63
C PRO A 33 5.75 20.50 4.70
N VAL A 34 5.00 19.50 4.27
CA VAL A 34 4.30 18.55 5.15
C VAL A 34 4.79 17.14 4.90
N ARG A 35 4.96 16.37 5.98
CA ARG A 35 5.24 14.93 5.95
C ARG A 35 4.04 14.15 6.49
N LEU A 36 3.37 13.41 5.61
CA LEU A 36 2.31 12.48 5.97
C LEU A 36 2.92 11.09 6.22
N VAL A 37 2.50 10.45 7.32
CA VAL A 37 2.91 9.09 7.67
C VAL A 37 1.66 8.25 7.87
N ILE A 38 1.54 7.17 7.10
CA ILE A 38 0.45 6.19 7.23
C ILE A 38 1.06 4.86 7.67
N GLU A 39 0.74 4.44 8.88
CA GLU A 39 1.33 3.24 9.50
C GLU A 39 0.42 2.01 9.32
N GLY A 40 0.98 0.83 9.58
CA GLY A 40 0.21 -0.42 9.70
C GLY A 40 -0.51 -0.85 8.42
N GLN A 41 -0.01 -0.47 7.26
CA GLN A 41 -0.59 -0.92 5.99
C GLN A 41 -0.16 -2.35 5.68
N GLU A 42 -0.98 -3.08 4.94
CA GLU A 42 -0.65 -4.39 4.41
C GLU A 42 -0.20 -4.29 2.94
N ALA A 43 0.69 -5.17 2.53
CA ALA A 43 0.97 -5.42 1.13
C ALA A 43 -0.07 -6.39 0.55
N VAL A 44 -0.48 -6.19 -0.71
CA VAL A 44 -1.50 -7.01 -1.36
C VAL A 44 -1.14 -7.35 -2.80
N CYS A 45 -1.39 -8.59 -3.18
CA CYS A 45 -1.45 -9.02 -4.58
C CYS A 45 -2.63 -9.98 -4.78
N PHE A 46 -2.87 -10.37 -6.04
CA PHE A 46 -3.94 -11.28 -6.40
C PHE A 46 -3.40 -12.54 -7.06
N ILE A 47 -4.12 -13.65 -6.87
CA ILE A 47 -3.81 -14.95 -7.47
C ILE A 47 -5.09 -15.59 -7.99
N ASP A 48 -4.99 -16.43 -9.02
CA ASP A 48 -6.09 -17.32 -9.41
C ASP A 48 -6.53 -18.15 -8.20
N ARG A 49 -7.82 -18.12 -7.88
CA ARG A 49 -8.42 -18.85 -6.75
C ARG A 49 -8.17 -20.35 -6.82
N SER A 50 -8.09 -20.92 -8.02
CA SER A 50 -7.84 -22.35 -8.21
C SER A 50 -6.37 -22.73 -8.00
N GLN A 51 -5.44 -21.77 -8.00
CA GLN A 51 -4.02 -22.05 -7.92
C GLN A 51 -3.61 -22.51 -6.50
N PRO A 52 -3.09 -23.74 -6.36
CA PRO A 52 -2.51 -24.18 -5.11
C PRO A 52 -1.14 -23.51 -4.93
N LEU A 53 -0.90 -22.94 -3.75
CA LEU A 53 0.35 -22.26 -3.44
C LEU A 53 0.65 -22.35 -1.95
N THR A 54 1.88 -22.70 -1.61
CA THR A 54 2.37 -22.59 -0.23
C THR A 54 2.63 -21.12 0.07
N LEU A 55 1.85 -20.55 0.98
CA LEU A 55 1.95 -19.15 1.34
C LEU A 55 2.97 -18.95 2.48
N PRO A 56 3.66 -17.80 2.52
CA PRO A 56 4.44 -17.40 3.69
C PRO A 56 3.60 -17.45 4.97
N PRO A 57 4.21 -17.72 6.15
CA PRO A 57 3.50 -17.70 7.41
C PRO A 57 2.73 -16.39 7.62
N ARG A 58 1.54 -16.46 8.22
CA ARG A 58 0.68 -15.30 8.51
C ARG A 58 0.16 -14.55 7.27
N THR A 59 0.34 -15.09 6.07
CA THR A 59 -0.36 -14.59 4.88
C THR A 59 -1.85 -14.87 5.00
N ARG A 60 -2.68 -13.86 4.78
CA ARG A 60 -4.14 -14.00 4.75
C ARG A 60 -4.60 -14.07 3.31
N ARG A 61 -5.28 -15.16 2.95
CA ARG A 61 -5.85 -15.40 1.63
C ARG A 61 -7.36 -15.28 1.70
N GLU A 62 -7.94 -14.37 0.92
CA GLU A 62 -9.38 -14.11 0.92
C GLU A 62 -9.96 -14.05 -0.48
N PRO A 63 -11.11 -14.71 -0.74
CA PRO A 63 -11.78 -14.59 -2.01
C PRO A 63 -12.29 -13.17 -2.23
N ARG A 64 -12.12 -12.65 -3.45
CA ARG A 64 -12.66 -11.35 -3.87
C ARG A 64 -13.62 -11.50 -5.04
N GLU A 65 -14.57 -10.58 -5.14
CA GLU A 65 -15.47 -10.45 -6.30
C GLU A 65 -14.78 -9.68 -7.43
N LEU A 66 -13.58 -10.14 -7.79
CA LEU A 66 -12.75 -9.62 -8.86
C LEU A 66 -12.37 -10.78 -9.80
N LYS A 67 -11.89 -10.41 -10.99
CA LYS A 67 -11.42 -11.37 -11.99
C LYS A 67 -10.08 -10.95 -12.57
N LEU A 68 -9.26 -11.92 -12.95
CA LEU A 68 -8.12 -11.67 -13.82
C LEU A 68 -8.61 -11.25 -15.22
N LEU A 69 -7.69 -10.77 -16.05
CA LEU A 69 -7.99 -10.43 -17.45
C LEU A 69 -8.52 -11.64 -18.24
N GLY A 70 -8.15 -12.87 -17.87
CA GLY A 70 -8.67 -14.11 -18.45
C GLY A 70 -10.07 -14.51 -17.97
N GLY A 71 -10.61 -13.81 -16.96
CA GLY A 71 -11.95 -14.06 -16.40
C GLY A 71 -11.99 -15.00 -15.19
N GLU A 72 -10.85 -15.55 -14.77
CA GLU A 72 -10.71 -16.39 -13.60
C GLU A 72 -11.00 -15.60 -12.32
N ALA A 73 -11.69 -16.22 -11.38
CA ALA A 73 -11.93 -15.62 -10.08
C ALA A 73 -10.61 -15.55 -9.27
N VAL A 74 -10.42 -14.47 -8.51
CA VAL A 74 -9.19 -14.27 -7.74
C VAL A 74 -9.41 -14.39 -6.23
N ASP A 75 -8.33 -14.72 -5.55
CA ASP A 75 -8.14 -14.43 -4.14
C ASP A 75 -7.12 -13.31 -3.97
N ALA A 76 -7.35 -12.44 -2.99
CA ALA A 76 -6.37 -11.48 -2.51
C ALA A 76 -5.47 -12.13 -1.47
N LEU A 77 -4.16 -11.89 -1.58
CA LEU A 77 -3.16 -12.29 -0.61
C LEU A 77 -2.66 -11.05 0.13
N TYR A 78 -2.90 -11.00 1.43
CA TYR A 78 -2.48 -9.92 2.31
C TYR A 78 -1.25 -10.34 3.11
N PHE A 79 -0.25 -9.46 3.12
CA PHE A 79 1.01 -9.64 3.84
C PHE A 79 1.22 -8.46 4.76
N GLN A 80 1.69 -8.72 5.98
CA GLN A 80 2.05 -7.65 6.91
C GLN A 80 3.24 -6.82 6.39
N HIS A 81 4.18 -7.46 5.68
CA HIS A 81 5.37 -6.79 5.15
C HIS A 81 5.47 -6.96 3.62
N GLN A 82 5.95 -5.94 2.94
CA GLN A 82 6.18 -5.96 1.50
C GLN A 82 7.27 -6.98 1.11
N ARG A 83 8.29 -7.19 1.95
CA ARG A 83 9.32 -8.21 1.72
C ARG A 83 8.77 -9.63 1.59
N ASP A 84 7.66 -9.95 2.28
CA ASP A 84 7.06 -11.29 2.23
C ASP A 84 6.39 -11.52 0.86
N LEU A 85 5.71 -10.49 0.34
CA LEU A 85 5.18 -10.46 -1.02
C LEU A 85 6.30 -10.53 -2.06
N GLN A 86 7.40 -9.80 -1.86
CA GLN A 86 8.57 -9.86 -2.75
C GLN A 86 9.18 -11.26 -2.78
N GLY A 87 9.31 -11.92 -1.63
CA GLY A 87 9.76 -13.30 -1.53
C GLY A 87 8.84 -14.26 -2.28
N LEU A 88 7.52 -14.10 -2.15
CA LEU A 88 6.57 -14.91 -2.89
C LEU A 88 6.66 -14.69 -4.40
N ARG A 89 6.81 -13.43 -4.84
CA ARG A 89 7.01 -13.09 -6.25
C ARG A 89 8.29 -13.72 -6.82
N GLN A 90 9.35 -13.80 -6.04
CA GLN A 90 10.61 -14.44 -6.42
C GLN A 90 10.50 -15.98 -6.51
N SER A 91 9.48 -16.60 -5.92
CA SER A 91 9.26 -18.05 -6.01
C SER A 91 8.76 -18.52 -7.40
N GLY A 92 8.38 -17.59 -8.28
CA GLY A 92 7.82 -17.90 -9.60
C GLY A 92 6.29 -18.07 -9.61
N ALA A 93 5.62 -17.78 -8.50
CA ALA A 93 4.17 -17.73 -8.45
C ALA A 93 3.62 -16.71 -9.47
N VAL A 94 2.54 -17.08 -10.17
CA VAL A 94 1.84 -16.20 -11.10
C VAL A 94 0.92 -15.30 -10.28
N LEU A 95 1.35 -14.06 -10.06
CA LEU A 95 0.66 -13.09 -9.22
C LEU A 95 0.28 -11.87 -10.05
N ALA A 96 -0.96 -11.42 -9.92
CA ALA A 96 -1.41 -10.16 -10.49
C ALA A 96 -1.16 -9.01 -9.50
N GLU A 97 -0.75 -7.86 -10.06
CA GLU A 97 -0.47 -6.60 -9.36
C GLU A 97 0.53 -6.68 -8.20
N SER A 98 1.40 -7.70 -8.20
CA SER A 98 2.46 -7.91 -7.20
C SER A 98 3.66 -6.96 -7.34
N ASP A 99 3.68 -6.14 -8.38
CA ASP A 99 4.71 -5.16 -8.69
C ASP A 99 4.33 -3.73 -8.31
N VAL A 100 3.06 -3.49 -7.94
CA VAL A 100 2.59 -2.18 -7.48
C VAL A 100 3.22 -1.87 -6.12
N LYS A 101 3.91 -0.73 -6.02
CA LYS A 101 4.53 -0.30 -4.75
C LYS A 101 3.44 0.09 -3.74
N PRO A 102 3.63 -0.16 -2.44
CA PRO A 102 2.64 0.17 -1.40
C PRO A 102 2.18 1.63 -1.41
N ALA A 103 3.10 2.58 -1.57
CA ALA A 103 2.75 4.00 -1.63
C ALA A 103 1.93 4.34 -2.89
N ASP A 104 2.18 3.64 -4.00
CA ASP A 104 1.47 3.85 -5.27
C ASP A 104 0.07 3.26 -5.21
N ARG A 105 -0.05 2.05 -4.65
CA ARG A 105 -1.32 1.36 -4.33
C ARG A 105 -2.25 2.27 -3.53
N TYR A 106 -1.75 2.84 -2.43
CA TYR A 106 -2.52 3.67 -1.53
C TYR A 106 -3.14 4.90 -2.21
N LEU A 107 -2.34 5.58 -3.06
CA LEU A 107 -2.77 6.77 -3.81
C LEU A 107 -3.73 6.40 -4.94
N MET A 108 -3.41 5.34 -5.69
CA MET A 108 -4.19 4.86 -6.83
C MET A 108 -5.62 4.52 -6.43
N GLU A 109 -5.80 3.76 -5.34
CA GLU A 109 -7.11 3.34 -4.85
C GLU A 109 -7.96 4.50 -4.31
N ARG A 110 -7.35 5.66 -4.05
CA ARG A 110 -8.02 6.89 -3.62
C ARG A 110 -8.12 7.93 -4.73
N PHE A 111 -7.74 7.58 -5.96
CA PHE A 111 -7.69 8.50 -7.11
C PHE A 111 -6.84 9.75 -6.86
N VAL A 112 -5.87 9.67 -5.93
CA VAL A 112 -4.96 10.76 -5.62
C VAL A 112 -3.84 10.76 -6.65
N ARG A 113 -3.72 11.86 -7.39
CA ARG A 113 -2.63 12.08 -8.35
C ARG A 113 -1.54 12.94 -7.74
N ALA A 114 -1.81 14.23 -7.57
CA ALA A 114 -0.84 15.18 -7.04
C ALA A 114 -1.43 16.14 -6.02
N GLY A 115 -2.58 16.75 -6.31
CA GLY A 115 -3.36 17.45 -5.28
C GLY A 115 -3.93 16.45 -4.27
N PHE A 116 -3.85 16.78 -2.98
CA PHE A 116 -4.41 15.97 -1.90
C PHE A 116 -5.03 16.84 -0.80
N GLU A 117 -5.94 16.23 -0.05
CA GLU A 117 -6.37 16.66 1.27
C GLU A 117 -6.00 15.55 2.26
N ALA A 118 -5.47 15.91 3.41
CA ALA A 118 -5.08 14.97 4.46
C ALA A 118 -5.64 15.42 5.81
N THR A 119 -6.12 14.46 6.59
CA THR A 119 -6.64 14.68 7.94
C THR A 119 -5.92 13.79 8.92
N GLY A 120 -5.46 14.35 10.04
CA GLY A 120 -4.75 13.59 11.05
C GLY A 120 -4.21 14.45 12.20
N PRO A 121 -3.56 13.83 13.19
CA PRO A 121 -2.86 14.57 14.22
C PRO A 121 -1.65 15.30 13.62
N VAL A 122 -1.52 16.60 13.89
CA VAL A 122 -0.38 17.41 13.46
C VAL A 122 0.66 17.46 14.57
N VAL A 123 1.92 17.30 14.18
CA VAL A 123 3.08 17.45 15.06
C VAL A 123 4.07 18.36 14.35
N GLU A 124 4.26 19.56 14.89
CA GLU A 124 5.34 20.45 14.45
C GLU A 124 6.69 19.87 14.89
N ARG A 125 7.65 19.87 13.97
CA ARG A 125 9.03 19.49 14.25
C ARG A 125 9.94 20.57 13.71
N ASP A 126 10.65 21.23 14.60
CA ASP A 126 11.79 22.07 14.23
C ASP A 126 12.89 21.17 13.68
N GLY A 127 13.34 21.47 12.47
CA GLY A 127 14.43 20.75 11.79
C GLY A 127 15.77 20.92 12.48
#